data_AF-A0A151ATC5-F1
#
_entry.id   AF-A0A151ATC5-F1
#
_cell.length_a   1.000
_cell.length_b   1.000
_cell.length_c   1.000
_cell.angle_alpha   90.00
_cell.angle_beta   90.00
_cell.angle_gamma   90.00
#
_symmetry.space_group_name_H-M   'P 1'
#
loop_
_entity.id
_entity.type
_entity.pdbx_description
1 polymer ?
#
loop_
_entity_poly.entity_id
_entity_poly.type
_entity_poly.pdbx_seq_one_letter_code
_entity_poly.pdbx_strand_id
1 'polypeptide(L)'
;MRPCKYFAWGLILGIGLTWGWFSFSEKNKAEPALPALAPASQQQAPFAVIYNFYQALATGREDQLSLLVTPELLITLQKNQFLQKWQQRRQQDPSLRFVFFLIKEQEVDLKTGTARARGNAEWVSARQGTLSVPQTIIILNDQGKWKIKDIKEQG
;
A
#
# COMPACT_ATOMS: atom_id res chain seq x y z
N MET A 1 -72.02 -17.11 -49.44
CA MET A 1 -72.51 -18.34 -48.81
C MET A 1 -71.35 -18.99 -48.03
N ARG A 2 -71.53 -19.21 -46.73
CA ARG A 2 -70.75 -20.13 -45.86
C ARG A 2 -70.96 -21.58 -46.33
N PRO A 3 -70.11 -22.61 -46.05
CA PRO A 3 -69.73 -23.04 -44.68
C PRO A 3 -68.25 -23.53 -44.52
N CYS A 4 -67.61 -23.31 -43.36
CA CYS A 4 -67.56 -24.16 -42.17
C CYS A 4 -66.69 -25.42 -42.36
N LYS A 5 -65.68 -25.63 -41.49
CA LYS A 5 -65.64 -26.73 -40.50
C LYS A 5 -64.21 -27.00 -39.98
N TYR A 6 -64.04 -26.70 -38.68
CA TYR A 6 -63.22 -27.41 -37.68
C TYR A 6 -61.76 -27.74 -38.01
N PHE A 7 -60.82 -26.95 -37.47
CA PHE A 7 -59.52 -27.48 -36.99
C PHE A 7 -58.97 -26.60 -35.86
N ALA A 8 -59.83 -26.28 -34.90
CA ALA A 8 -59.44 -25.85 -33.57
C ALA A 8 -60.02 -26.89 -32.62
N TRP A 9 -59.18 -27.45 -31.75
CA TRP A 9 -59.45 -28.30 -30.58
C TRP A 9 -58.56 -29.54 -30.58
N GLY A 10 -57.31 -29.38 -30.13
CA GLY A 10 -56.43 -30.52 -29.93
C GLY A 10 -55.04 -30.25 -29.38
N LEU A 11 -54.71 -29.04 -28.92
CA LEU A 11 -53.38 -28.73 -28.35
C LEU A 11 -53.42 -27.56 -27.35
N ILE A 12 -54.46 -27.50 -26.52
CA ILE A 12 -54.50 -26.65 -25.32
C ILE A 12 -54.95 -27.57 -24.18
N LEU A 13 -54.05 -28.42 -23.67
CA LEU A 13 -54.22 -29.18 -22.40
C LEU A 13 -52.93 -29.96 -22.08
N GLY A 14 -51.77 -29.30 -22.02
CA GLY A 14 -50.52 -30.02 -21.78
C GLY A 14 -49.26 -29.25 -21.40
N ILE A 15 -49.30 -27.92 -21.21
CA ILE A 15 -48.11 -27.15 -20.76
C ILE A 15 -48.53 -26.08 -19.74
N GLY A 16 -49.42 -26.45 -18.82
CA GLY A 16 -49.88 -25.60 -17.71
C GLY A 16 -49.37 -26.04 -16.33
N LEU A 17 -48.48 -27.04 -16.25
CA LEU A 17 -48.07 -27.67 -14.98
C LEU A 17 -46.57 -27.95 -14.89
N THR A 18 -45.71 -27.04 -15.37
CA THR A 18 -44.26 -27.07 -15.05
C THR A 18 -43.70 -25.70 -14.63
N TRP A 19 -44.56 -24.76 -14.24
CA TRP A 19 -44.20 -23.43 -13.72
C TRP A 19 -44.31 -23.33 -12.19
N GLY A 20 -44.00 -24.43 -11.48
CA GLY A 20 -44.30 -24.54 -10.05
C GLY A 20 -43.13 -24.64 -9.08
N TRP A 21 -41.96 -25.19 -9.45
CA TRP A 21 -41.02 -25.72 -8.45
C TRP A 21 -39.54 -25.29 -8.55
N PHE A 22 -39.20 -24.21 -9.26
CA PHE A 22 -37.88 -23.58 -9.15
C PHE A 22 -37.99 -22.13 -8.64
N SER A 23 -38.53 -21.99 -7.44
CA SER A 23 -38.32 -20.80 -6.60
C SER A 23 -37.40 -21.19 -5.45
N PHE A 24 -36.17 -21.61 -5.77
CA PHE A 24 -35.11 -21.72 -4.78
C PHE A 24 -34.31 -20.42 -4.78
N SER A 25 -34.47 -19.72 -3.66
CA SER A 25 -33.75 -18.55 -3.19
C SER A 25 -32.27 -18.54 -3.57
N GLU A 26 -31.82 -17.47 -4.23
CA GLU A 26 -30.52 -16.87 -3.92
C GLU A 26 -30.56 -15.36 -4.13
N LYS A 27 -30.92 -14.66 -3.04
CA LYS A 27 -30.42 -13.31 -2.77
C LYS A 27 -28.90 -13.40 -2.61
N ASN A 28 -28.16 -13.38 -3.71
CA ASN A 28 -26.75 -13.02 -3.71
C ASN A 28 -26.53 -12.12 -4.92
N LYS A 29 -26.78 -10.82 -4.73
CA LYS A 29 -26.13 -9.81 -5.58
C LYS A 29 -24.65 -9.95 -5.27
N ALA A 30 -23.95 -10.79 -6.04
CA ALA A 30 -22.50 -10.76 -6.05
C ALA A 30 -22.11 -9.32 -6.40
N GLU A 31 -21.48 -8.65 -5.44
CA GLU A 31 -20.78 -7.40 -5.69
C GLU A 31 -19.88 -7.65 -6.91
N PRO A 32 -19.95 -6.82 -7.97
CA PRO A 32 -19.08 -7.01 -9.11
C PRO A 32 -17.64 -6.96 -8.58
N ALA A 33 -16.90 -8.06 -8.74
CA ALA A 33 -15.50 -8.13 -8.37
C ALA A 33 -14.77 -7.01 -9.11
N LEU A 34 -14.41 -5.96 -8.37
CA LEU A 34 -13.62 -4.88 -8.91
C LEU A 34 -12.32 -5.49 -9.43
N PRO A 35 -11.87 -5.16 -10.66
CA PRO A 35 -10.56 -5.59 -11.11
C PRO A 35 -9.52 -5.17 -10.06
N ALA A 36 -8.49 -5.97 -9.85
CA ALA A 36 -7.38 -5.68 -8.92
C ALA A 36 -6.63 -4.36 -9.23
N LEU A 37 -7.04 -3.68 -10.32
CA LEU A 37 -6.55 -2.41 -10.82
C LEU A 37 -7.67 -1.35 -10.94
N ALA A 38 -8.81 -1.53 -10.26
CA ALA A 38 -9.68 -0.39 -9.96
C ALA A 38 -8.78 0.72 -9.41
N PRO A 39 -8.95 1.99 -9.81
CA PRO A 39 -8.14 3.07 -9.29
C PRO A 39 -8.45 3.13 -7.80
N ALA A 40 -7.66 2.43 -6.99
CA ALA A 40 -7.44 2.76 -5.61
C ALA A 40 -7.15 4.25 -5.68
N SER A 41 -8.11 5.07 -5.25
CA SER A 41 -7.99 6.51 -5.10
C SER A 41 -6.54 6.81 -4.81
N GLN A 42 -5.87 7.59 -5.69
CA GLN A 42 -4.42 7.84 -5.81
C GLN A 42 -3.78 8.38 -4.51
N GLN A 43 -3.96 7.66 -3.43
CA GLN A 43 -3.48 7.93 -2.11
C GLN A 43 -2.28 6.99 -2.03
N GLN A 44 -1.12 7.53 -2.40
CA GLN A 44 0.16 6.84 -2.23
C GLN A 44 0.15 6.17 -0.85
N ALA A 45 0.39 4.86 -0.83
CA ALA A 45 0.46 4.12 0.42
C ALA A 45 1.48 4.82 1.35
N PRO A 46 1.12 5.11 2.61
CA PRO A 46 1.94 5.95 3.50
C PRO A 46 3.38 5.47 3.63
N PHE A 47 3.59 4.16 3.51
CA PHE A 47 4.88 3.51 3.71
C PHE A 47 5.85 3.63 2.53
N ALA A 48 5.40 4.03 1.34
CA ALA A 48 6.28 4.23 0.19
C ALA A 48 7.36 5.30 0.45
N VAL A 49 7.05 6.30 1.30
CA VAL A 49 8.00 7.34 1.71
C VAL A 49 9.22 6.77 2.46
N ILE A 50 9.06 5.63 3.16
CA ILE A 50 10.16 4.96 3.89
C ILE A 50 11.21 4.47 2.91
N TYR A 51 10.79 3.76 1.86
CA TYR A 51 11.69 3.26 0.83
C TYR A 51 12.40 4.43 0.14
N ASN A 52 11.66 5.46 -0.27
CA ASN A 52 12.22 6.63 -0.94
C ASN A 52 13.25 7.36 -0.06
N PHE A 53 12.99 7.47 1.25
CA PHE A 53 13.91 8.09 2.20
C PHE A 53 15.24 7.32 2.26
N TYR A 54 15.19 6.00 2.44
CA TYR A 54 16.40 5.18 2.50
C TYR A 54 17.13 5.08 1.16
N GLN A 55 16.39 5.08 0.04
CA GLN A 55 16.96 5.15 -1.30
C GLN A 55 17.74 6.47 -1.51
N ALA A 56 17.15 7.60 -1.11
CA ALA A 56 17.79 8.92 -1.19
C ALA A 56 19.04 8.97 -0.31
N LEU A 57 18.97 8.44 0.92
CA LEU A 57 20.13 8.26 1.78
C LEU A 57 21.18 7.34 1.16
N ALA A 58 20.83 6.21 0.56
CA ALA A 58 21.80 5.30 -0.03
C ALA A 58 22.53 5.92 -1.23
N THR A 59 21.84 6.75 -2.00
CA THR A 59 22.35 7.35 -3.24
C THR A 59 22.97 8.73 -3.07
N GLY A 60 23.00 9.28 -1.86
CA GLY A 60 23.58 10.61 -1.59
C GLY A 60 22.74 11.77 -2.11
N ARG A 61 21.46 11.55 -2.41
CA ARG A 61 20.50 12.57 -2.86
C ARG A 61 19.85 13.25 -1.66
N GLU A 62 20.69 13.90 -0.86
CA GLU A 62 20.28 14.49 0.43
C GLU A 62 19.35 15.69 0.25
N ASP A 63 19.42 16.35 -0.91
CA ASP A 63 18.49 17.37 -1.37
C ASP A 63 17.02 16.88 -1.40
N GLN A 64 16.82 15.60 -1.75
CA GLN A 64 15.49 14.99 -1.84
C GLN A 64 14.88 14.69 -0.47
N LEU A 65 15.67 14.64 0.60
CA LEU A 65 15.17 14.30 1.94
C LEU A 65 14.15 15.32 2.44
N SER A 66 14.35 16.60 2.11
CA SER A 66 13.43 17.69 2.47
C SER A 66 11.99 17.48 1.97
N LEU A 67 11.80 16.69 0.91
CA LEU A 67 10.49 16.35 0.34
C LEU A 67 9.85 15.14 1.04
N LEU A 68 10.66 14.32 1.72
CA LEU A 68 10.30 13.02 2.28
C LEU A 68 10.11 13.05 3.79
N VAL A 69 10.69 14.06 4.47
CA VAL A 69 10.58 14.24 5.92
C VAL A 69 9.83 15.52 6.28
N THR A 70 9.31 15.61 7.50
CA THR A 70 8.78 16.88 8.00
C THR A 70 9.92 17.87 8.28
N PRO A 71 9.65 19.19 8.28
CA PRO A 71 10.68 20.19 8.59
C PRO A 71 11.35 19.97 9.95
N GLU A 72 10.60 19.53 10.96
CA GLU A 72 11.11 19.27 12.31
C GLU A 72 12.10 18.12 12.33
N LEU A 73 11.79 17.03 11.60
CA LEU A 73 12.71 15.91 11.46
C LEU A 73 13.95 16.34 10.67
N LEU A 74 13.78 17.13 9.59
CA LEU A 74 14.91 17.62 8.80
C LEU A 74 15.90 18.40 9.68
N ILE A 75 15.39 19.33 10.50
CA ILE A 75 16.19 20.10 11.47
C ILE A 75 16.90 19.17 12.45
N THR A 76 16.22 18.13 12.92
CA THR A 76 16.79 17.15 13.86
C THR A 76 17.93 16.35 13.22
N LEU A 77 17.74 15.88 11.98
CA LEU A 77 18.77 15.16 11.23
C LEU A 77 20.01 16.04 10.97
N GLN A 78 19.81 17.32 10.68
CA GLN A 78 20.90 18.29 10.51
C GLN A 78 21.64 18.56 11.83
N LYS A 79 20.92 18.84 12.92
CA LYS A 79 21.51 19.12 14.24
C LYS A 79 22.32 17.94 14.78
N ASN A 80 21.84 16.72 14.58
CA ASN A 80 22.49 15.52 15.11
C ASN A 80 23.63 14.99 14.22
N GLN A 81 24.01 15.76 13.18
CA GLN A 81 25.03 15.39 12.19
C GLN A 81 24.74 14.03 11.53
N PHE A 82 23.47 13.65 11.42
CA PHE A 82 23.07 12.34 10.90
C PHE A 82 23.58 12.14 9.47
N LEU A 83 23.38 13.13 8.61
CA LEU A 83 23.82 13.09 7.21
C LEU A 83 25.34 12.99 7.09
N GLN A 84 26.09 13.72 7.92
CA GLN A 84 27.55 13.69 7.94
C GLN A 84 28.07 12.30 8.36
N LYS A 85 27.50 11.73 9.43
CA LYS A 85 27.81 10.36 9.88
C LYS A 85 27.50 9.34 8.80
N TRP A 86 26.38 9.51 8.11
CA TRP A 86 25.98 8.62 7.03
C TRP A 86 26.92 8.73 5.81
N GLN A 87 27.29 9.94 5.41
CA GLN A 87 28.28 10.19 4.38
C GLN A 87 29.63 9.54 4.73
N GLN A 88 30.08 9.68 5.97
CA GLN A 88 31.30 9.05 6.46
C GLN A 88 31.22 7.52 6.39
N ARG A 89 30.09 6.91 6.79
CA ARG A 89 29.88 5.47 6.66
C ARG A 89 29.98 4.99 5.21
N ARG A 90 29.39 5.71 4.25
CA ARG A 90 29.51 5.39 2.81
C ARG A 90 30.95 5.54 2.29
N GLN A 91 31.72 6.50 2.80
CA GLN A 91 33.13 6.66 2.44
C GLN A 91 33.99 5.54 3.01
N GLN A 92 33.72 5.14 4.26
CA GLN A 92 34.41 4.03 4.92
C GLN A 92 34.06 2.69 4.25
N ASP A 93 32.82 2.51 3.83
CA ASP A 93 32.35 1.33 3.12
C ASP A 93 31.57 1.69 1.84
N PRO A 94 32.28 1.86 0.71
CA PRO A 94 31.66 2.16 -0.59
C PRO A 94 30.77 1.04 -1.13
N SER A 95 30.80 -0.15 -0.54
CA SER A 95 29.95 -1.29 -0.92
C SER A 95 28.60 -1.29 -0.20
N LEU A 96 28.40 -0.39 0.77
CA LEU A 96 27.16 -0.30 1.54
C LEU A 96 25.98 0.04 0.61
N ARG A 97 24.94 -0.80 0.60
CA ARG A 97 23.72 -0.60 -0.18
C ARG A 97 22.49 -0.81 0.69
N PHE A 98 21.51 0.06 0.51
CA PHE A 98 20.16 -0.19 1.01
C PHE A 98 19.50 -1.24 0.11
N VAL A 99 18.79 -2.20 0.72
CA VAL A 99 18.04 -3.22 -0.03
C VAL A 99 16.55 -2.96 0.06
N PHE A 100 16.00 -2.96 1.28
CA PHE A 100 14.58 -2.69 1.54
C PHE A 100 14.35 -2.36 3.02
N PHE A 101 13.14 -1.90 3.32
CA PHE A 101 12.65 -1.81 4.68
C PHE A 101 11.62 -2.91 4.92
N LEU A 102 11.90 -3.84 5.85
CA LEU A 102 11.00 -4.93 6.18
C LEU A 102 10.00 -4.50 7.25
N ILE A 103 8.76 -4.22 6.86
CA ILE A 103 7.69 -3.89 7.79
C ILE A 103 7.23 -5.16 8.52
N LYS A 104 7.28 -5.14 9.85
CA LYS A 104 6.80 -6.21 10.74
C LYS A 104 5.42 -5.90 11.32
N GLU A 105 5.20 -4.64 11.68
CA GLU A 105 3.91 -4.14 12.15
C GLU A 105 3.61 -2.81 11.46
N GLN A 106 2.35 -2.58 11.13
CA GLN A 106 1.90 -1.31 10.56
C GLN A 106 0.56 -0.88 11.11
N GLU A 107 0.35 0.43 11.16
CA GLU A 107 -0.88 1.06 11.61
C GLU A 107 -1.10 2.32 10.78
N VAL A 108 -2.34 2.54 10.32
CA VAL A 108 -2.72 3.73 9.56
C VAL A 108 -4.01 4.28 10.13
N ASP A 109 -3.95 5.52 10.61
CA ASP A 109 -5.11 6.29 11.01
C ASP A 109 -5.36 7.39 9.98
N LEU A 110 -6.34 7.13 9.11
CA LEU A 110 -6.75 8.08 8.07
C LEU A 110 -7.48 9.30 8.63
N LYS A 111 -8.05 9.23 9.84
CA LYS A 111 -8.76 10.36 10.46
C LYS A 111 -7.76 11.41 10.97
N THR A 112 -6.67 10.95 11.58
CA THR A 112 -5.60 11.83 12.07
C THR A 112 -4.51 12.06 11.03
N GLY A 113 -4.57 11.37 9.88
CA GLY A 113 -3.55 11.44 8.85
C GLY A 113 -2.19 10.94 9.34
N THR A 114 -2.17 9.94 10.23
CA THR A 114 -0.93 9.42 10.81
C THR A 114 -0.76 7.96 10.43
N ALA A 115 0.47 7.53 10.18
CA ALA A 115 0.81 6.13 10.02
C ALA A 115 2.06 5.78 10.83
N ARG A 116 2.15 4.52 11.26
CA ARG A 116 3.28 3.97 12.01
C ARG A 116 3.72 2.66 11.37
N ALA A 117 5.01 2.49 11.19
CA ALA A 117 5.62 1.24 10.75
C ALA A 117 6.71 0.83 11.73
N ARG A 118 6.67 -0.40 12.24
CA ARG A 118 7.79 -1.03 12.95
C ARG A 118 8.39 -2.08 12.03
N GLY A 119 9.71 -2.07 11.90
CA GLY A 119 10.39 -2.93 10.95
C GLY A 119 11.90 -2.85 11.07
N ASN A 120 12.58 -3.30 10.02
CA ASN A 120 14.02 -3.24 9.90
C ASN A 120 14.44 -2.54 8.61
N ALA A 121 15.41 -1.64 8.67
CA ALA A 121 16.13 -1.21 7.48
C ALA A 121 17.22 -2.24 7.17
N GLU A 122 17.10 -2.91 6.03
CA GLU A 122 18.03 -3.96 5.59
C GLU A 122 19.07 -3.37 4.65
N TRP A 123 20.34 -3.57 5.00
CA TRP A 123 21.50 -3.11 4.25
C TRP A 123 22.43 -4.28 3.96
N VAL A 124 23.21 -4.16 2.90
CA VAL A 124 24.29 -5.10 2.58
C VAL A 124 25.60 -4.37 2.42
N SER A 125 26.66 -5.03 2.89
CA SER A 125 28.05 -4.60 2.83
C SER A 125 28.90 -5.78 2.39
N ALA A 126 29.84 -5.56 1.49
CA ALA A 126 30.83 -6.58 1.13
C ALA A 126 31.78 -6.90 2.30
N ARG A 127 31.89 -6.00 3.28
CA ARG A 127 32.78 -6.16 4.45
C ARG A 127 32.07 -6.78 5.66
N GLN A 128 30.80 -6.42 5.88
CA GLN A 128 30.05 -6.78 7.10
C GLN A 128 28.89 -7.74 6.83
N GLY A 129 28.62 -8.08 5.57
CA GLY A 129 27.47 -8.89 5.19
C GLY A 129 26.16 -8.10 5.29
N THR A 130 25.10 -8.75 5.77
CA THR A 130 23.78 -8.12 5.95
C THR A 130 23.71 -7.40 7.29
N LEU A 131 23.29 -6.14 7.27
CA LEU A 131 23.05 -5.31 8.44
C LEU A 131 21.56 -5.01 8.52
N SER A 132 20.93 -5.44 9.60
CA SER A 132 19.51 -5.22 9.88
C SER A 132 19.37 -4.20 11.01
N VAL A 133 18.78 -3.04 10.75
CA VAL A 133 18.63 -1.96 11.73
C VAL A 133 17.17 -1.86 12.16
N PRO A 134 16.78 -2.33 13.36
CA PRO A 134 15.40 -2.32 13.83
C PRO A 134 14.96 -0.90 14.19
N GLN A 135 13.81 -0.48 13.66
CA GLN A 135 13.31 0.88 13.76
C GLN A 135 11.78 0.96 13.83
N THR A 136 11.30 2.01 14.48
CA THR A 136 9.91 2.47 14.36
C THR A 136 9.87 3.80 13.65
N ILE A 137 9.08 3.90 12.59
CA ILE A 137 8.91 5.10 11.77
C ILE A 137 7.49 5.63 11.95
N ILE A 138 7.39 6.93 12.26
CA ILE A 138 6.14 7.67 12.34
C ILE A 138 6.03 8.55 11.10
N ILE A 139 4.88 8.52 10.46
CA ILE A 139 4.57 9.20 9.20
C ILE A 139 3.34 10.07 9.42
N LEU A 140 3.37 11.27 8.87
CA LEU A 140 2.25 12.21 8.89
C LEU A 140 1.84 12.53 7.45
N ASN A 141 0.54 12.64 7.21
CA ASN A 141 -0.03 13.22 6.01
C ASN A 141 -0.06 14.74 6.18
N ASP A 142 0.86 15.40 5.50
CA ASP A 142 0.96 16.84 5.42
C ASP A 142 0.34 17.32 4.11
N GLN A 143 -0.89 17.85 4.19
CA GLN A 143 -1.64 18.40 3.05
C GLN A 143 -1.76 17.43 1.84
N GLY A 144 -2.08 16.17 2.11
CA GLY A 144 -2.22 15.12 1.10
C GLY A 144 -0.92 14.39 0.76
N LYS A 145 0.22 14.79 1.33
CA LYS A 145 1.53 14.17 1.11
C LYS A 145 2.04 13.47 2.36
N TRP A 146 2.36 12.19 2.25
CA TRP A 146 2.96 11.45 3.35
C TRP A 146 4.43 11.82 3.53
N LYS A 147 4.82 12.14 4.76
CA LYS A 147 6.18 12.52 5.17
C LYS A 147 6.57 11.79 6.45
N ILE A 148 7.84 11.43 6.55
CA ILE A 148 8.39 10.86 7.79
C ILE A 148 8.50 11.98 8.82
N LYS A 149 7.84 11.78 9.95
CA LYS A 149 7.84 12.68 11.10
C LYS A 149 8.91 12.28 12.12
N ASP A 150 9.13 10.99 12.30
CA ASP A 150 10.07 10.50 13.32
C ASP A 150 10.63 9.12 12.94
N ILE A 151 11.88 8.86 13.35
CA ILE A 151 12.58 7.58 13.17
C ILE A 151 13.23 7.24 14.50
N LYS A 152 12.80 6.13 15.11
CA LYS A 152 13.33 5.64 16.38
C LYS A 152 14.05 4.33 16.16
N GLU A 153 15.38 4.34 16.32
CA GLU A 153 16.18 3.11 16.37
C GLU A 153 15.90 2.37 17.69
N GLN A 154 15.76 1.04 17.61
CA GLN A 154 15.66 0.18 18.78
C GLN A 154 17.04 -0.41 19.04
N GLY A 155 17.72 0.10 20.06
CA GLY A 155 19.03 -0.37 20.50
C GLY A 155 18.96 -1.66 21.31
#